data_AF-A0A0F9J5C4-F1
#
_entry.id   AF-A0A0F9J5C4-F1
#
_cell.length_a   1.000
_cell.length_b   1.000
_cell.length_c   1.000
_cell.angle_alpha   90.00
_cell.angle_beta   90.00
_cell.angle_gamma   90.00
#
_symmetry.space_group_name_H-M   'P 1'
#
loop_
_entity.id
_entity.type
_entity.pdbx_description
1 polymer ?
#
loop_
_entity_poly.entity_id
_entity_poly.type
_entity_poly.pdbx_seq_one_letter_code
_entity_poly.pdbx_strand_id
1 'polypeptide(L)'
;RQSKSERIQFWMLQTDTWHLADRIYTSLSGGERQRVQLARVLLQISSATSPALLLLDEPTSAQDLGQQHRILQLLRQLCAEKNIIVVTILHDLNLASRYSDKICLLHQGKLFAAGPPADILTPSKVNDVWGYEPEKLTNMDGATILI
;
A
#
# COMPACT_ATOMS: atom_id res chain seq x y z
N ARG A 1 12.13 -2.20 -26.84
CA ARG A 1 11.56 -3.15 -25.84
C ARG A 1 12.68 -3.45 -24.85
N GLN A 2 12.50 -3.19 -23.54
CA GLN A 2 13.50 -3.55 -22.52
C GLN A 2 13.73 -5.05 -22.47
N SER A 3 14.95 -5.48 -22.14
CA SER A 3 15.29 -6.88 -21.93
C SER A 3 14.62 -7.43 -20.66
N LYS A 4 14.44 -8.75 -20.57
CA LYS A 4 13.84 -9.40 -19.38
C LYS A 4 14.64 -9.07 -18.11
N SER A 5 15.97 -9.05 -18.22
CA SER A 5 16.89 -8.75 -17.12
C SER A 5 16.76 -7.30 -16.64
N GLU A 6 16.67 -6.34 -17.56
CA GLU A 6 16.45 -4.91 -17.22
C GLU A 6 15.15 -4.71 -16.44
N ARG A 7 14.07 -5.40 -16.81
CA ARG A 7 12.78 -5.30 -16.12
C ARG A 7 12.82 -5.88 -14.71
N ILE A 8 13.52 -7.01 -14.53
CA ILE A 8 13.73 -7.60 -13.21
C ILE A 8 14.49 -6.63 -12.32
N GLN A 9 15.63 -6.13 -12.80
CA GLN A 9 16.45 -5.17 -12.06
C GLN A 9 15.67 -3.90 -11.70
N PHE A 10 14.91 -3.36 -12.66
CA PHE A 10 14.07 -2.18 -12.42
C PHE A 10 13.13 -2.38 -11.24
N TRP A 11 12.32 -3.45 -11.23
CA TRP A 11 11.36 -3.68 -10.15
C TRP A 11 12.03 -4.02 -8.83
N MET A 12 13.14 -4.74 -8.85
CA MET A 12 13.92 -5.01 -7.64
C MET A 12 14.55 -3.74 -7.05
N LEU A 13 14.93 -2.75 -7.86
CA LEU A 13 15.41 -1.46 -7.37
C LEU A 13 14.26 -0.63 -6.76
N GLN A 14 13.08 -0.63 -7.38
CA GLN A 14 11.92 0.10 -6.87
C GLN A 14 11.46 -0.42 -5.49
N THR A 15 11.56 -1.73 -5.25
CA THR A 15 11.19 -2.35 -3.98
C THR A 15 12.35 -2.50 -3.00
N ASP A 16 13.52 -1.93 -3.30
CA ASP A 16 14.73 -2.05 -2.47
C ASP A 16 15.12 -3.52 -2.15
N THR A 17 15.29 -4.30 -3.21
CA THR A 17 15.65 -5.74 -3.15
C THR A 17 16.75 -6.14 -4.11
N TRP A 18 17.26 -5.24 -4.95
CA TRP A 18 18.34 -5.58 -5.89
C TRP A 18 19.60 -6.11 -5.19
N HIS A 19 19.94 -5.55 -4.03
CA HIS A 19 21.05 -6.01 -3.20
C HIS A 19 20.86 -7.43 -2.61
N LEU A 20 19.67 -8.03 -2.79
CA LEU A 20 19.34 -9.39 -2.35
C LEU A 20 19.32 -10.40 -3.51
N ALA A 21 19.63 -9.98 -4.75
CA ALA A 21 19.43 -10.79 -5.95
C ALA A 21 20.08 -12.19 -5.89
N ASP A 22 21.27 -12.28 -5.29
CA ASP A 22 22.04 -13.54 -5.18
C ASP A 22 21.81 -14.28 -3.86
N ARG A 23 20.92 -13.80 -2.99
CA ARG A 23 20.63 -14.43 -1.69
C ARG A 23 19.54 -15.49 -1.82
N ILE A 24 19.68 -16.56 -1.03
CA ILE A 24 18.65 -17.60 -0.94
C ILE A 24 17.40 -16.99 -0.26
N TYR A 25 16.24 -17.10 -0.92
CA TYR A 25 14.99 -16.50 -0.46
C TYR A 25 14.60 -16.87 0.98
N THR A 26 14.85 -18.12 1.40
CA THR A 26 14.53 -18.59 2.76
C THR A 26 15.43 -18.00 3.85
N SER A 27 16.57 -17.40 3.48
CA SER A 27 17.50 -16.74 4.41
C SER A 27 17.15 -15.27 4.68
N LEU A 28 16.17 -14.73 3.96
CA LEU A 28 15.73 -13.34 4.07
C LEU A 28 14.83 -13.13 5.30
N SER A 29 14.90 -11.94 5.88
CA SER A 29 13.98 -11.48 6.93
C SER A 29 12.53 -11.44 6.43
N GLY A 30 11.56 -11.31 7.34
CA GLY A 30 10.14 -11.18 6.97
C GLY A 30 9.88 -10.00 6.02
N GLY A 31 10.43 -8.83 6.36
CA GLY A 31 10.27 -7.62 5.55
C GLY A 31 10.92 -7.72 4.18
N GLU A 32 12.15 -8.24 4.09
CA GLU A 32 12.83 -8.48 2.81
C GLU A 32 12.04 -9.44 1.92
N ARG A 33 11.50 -10.54 2.50
CA ARG A 33 10.65 -11.49 1.76
C ARG A 33 9.43 -10.80 1.18
N GLN A 34 8.70 -10.00 1.97
CA GLN A 34 7.56 -9.23 1.48
C GLN A 34 7.95 -8.30 0.32
N ARG A 35 9.08 -7.60 0.40
CA ARG A 35 9.54 -6.71 -0.69
C ARG A 35 9.92 -7.46 -1.96
N VAL A 36 10.54 -8.64 -1.83
CA VAL A 36 10.84 -9.50 -2.99
C VAL A 36 9.54 -10.01 -3.61
N GLN A 37 8.55 -10.40 -2.78
CA GLN A 37 7.23 -10.78 -3.26
C GLN A 37 6.52 -9.64 -3.99
N LEU A 38 6.60 -8.42 -3.46
CA LEU A 38 6.08 -7.23 -4.12
C LEU A 38 6.77 -7.00 -5.48
N ALA A 39 8.10 -7.10 -5.56
CA ALA A 39 8.85 -6.96 -6.80
C ALA A 39 8.39 -7.95 -7.87
N ARG A 40 8.17 -9.21 -7.47
CA ARG A 40 7.67 -10.28 -8.33
C ARG A 40 6.29 -9.96 -8.89
N VAL A 41 5.36 -9.52 -8.05
CA VAL A 41 3.99 -9.18 -8.48
C VAL A 41 3.99 -7.95 -9.38
N LEU A 42 4.78 -6.93 -9.07
CA LEU A 42 4.93 -5.73 -9.90
C LEU A 42 5.50 -6.05 -11.29
N LEU A 43 6.50 -6.93 -11.36
CA LEU A 43 7.03 -7.43 -12.62
C LEU A 43 5.95 -8.14 -13.44
N GLN A 44 5.16 -9.01 -12.81
CA GLN A 44 4.08 -9.76 -13.45
C GLN A 44 3.02 -8.81 -14.05
N ILE A 45 2.51 -7.86 -13.25
CA ILE A 45 1.46 -6.95 -13.71
C ILE A 45 1.97 -5.93 -14.73
N SER A 46 3.25 -5.56 -14.69
CA SER A 46 3.85 -4.63 -15.67
C SER A 46 3.89 -5.18 -17.11
N SER A 47 3.62 -6.47 -17.28
CA SER A 47 3.49 -7.14 -18.57
C SER A 47 2.05 -7.27 -19.06
N ALA A 48 1.05 -6.91 -18.24
CA ALA A 48 -0.35 -7.08 -18.60
C ALA A 48 -0.79 -6.07 -19.69
N THR A 49 -1.64 -6.50 -20.60
CA THR A 49 -2.18 -5.72 -21.74
C THR A 49 -3.46 -4.95 -21.41
N SER A 50 -3.92 -4.99 -20.16
CA SER A 50 -5.19 -4.42 -19.69
C SER A 50 -4.98 -3.76 -18.33
N PRO A 51 -5.88 -2.87 -17.88
CA PRO A 51 -5.77 -2.29 -16.54
C PRO A 51 -5.62 -3.41 -15.50
N ALA A 52 -4.50 -3.42 -14.80
CA ALA A 52 -4.19 -4.47 -13.86
C ALA A 52 -4.83 -4.14 -12.51
N LEU A 53 -5.51 -5.11 -11.91
CA LEU A 53 -5.96 -5.04 -10.52
C LEU A 53 -4.91 -5.73 -9.63
N LEU A 54 -4.34 -4.96 -8.71
CA LEU A 54 -3.39 -5.43 -7.72
C LEU A 54 -4.07 -5.50 -6.35
N LEU A 55 -4.18 -6.70 -5.80
CA LEU A 55 -4.70 -6.94 -4.46
C LEU A 55 -3.53 -7.18 -3.50
N LEU A 56 -3.46 -6.43 -2.41
CA LEU A 56 -2.40 -6.52 -1.41
C LEU A 56 -3.00 -6.72 -0.02
N ASP A 57 -2.59 -7.82 0.60
CA ASP A 57 -2.94 -8.12 1.98
C ASP A 57 -1.80 -7.63 2.89
N GLU A 58 -2.06 -6.55 3.63
CA GLU A 58 -1.13 -5.93 4.59
C GLU A 58 0.33 -5.84 4.14
N PRO A 59 0.63 -5.15 3.01
CA PRO A 59 1.97 -5.14 2.42
C PRO A 59 3.03 -4.41 3.29
N THR A 60 2.61 -3.75 4.37
CA THR A 60 3.44 -2.92 5.25
C THR A 60 3.71 -3.53 6.63
N SER A 61 3.09 -4.66 6.98
CA SER A 61 3.07 -5.23 8.34
C SER A 61 4.46 -5.57 8.92
N ALA A 62 5.42 -6.02 8.09
CA ALA A 62 6.77 -6.39 8.54
C ALA A 62 7.84 -5.36 8.15
N GLN A 63 7.44 -4.11 7.88
CA GLN A 63 8.34 -3.05 7.41
C GLN A 63 8.50 -1.97 8.49
N ASP A 64 9.70 -1.36 8.56
CA ASP A 64 9.91 -0.14 9.33
C ASP A 64 9.14 1.06 8.72
N LEU A 65 8.96 2.12 9.51
CA LEU A 65 8.18 3.29 9.11
C LEU A 65 8.61 3.89 7.75
N GLY A 66 9.93 4.03 7.53
CA GLY A 66 10.45 4.57 6.28
C GLY A 66 10.08 3.71 5.08
N GLN A 67 10.20 2.40 5.24
CA GLN A 67 9.90 1.44 4.21
C GLN A 67 8.38 1.30 3.95
N GLN A 68 7.54 1.43 4.97
CA GLN A 68 6.07 1.50 4.80
C GLN A 68 5.68 2.67 3.88
N HIS A 69 6.19 3.87 4.18
CA HIS A 69 5.94 5.06 3.37
C HIS A 69 6.46 4.91 1.94
N ARG A 70 7.65 4.32 1.74
CA ARG A 70 8.22 4.08 0.40
C ARG A 70 7.35 3.13 -0.43
N ILE A 71 6.86 2.05 0.16
CA ILE A 71 5.99 1.08 -0.53
C ILE A 71 4.66 1.73 -0.91
N LEU A 72 3.99 2.41 0.03
CA LEU A 72 2.69 3.03 -0.25
C LEU A 72 2.80 4.17 -1.26
N GLN A 73 3.89 4.95 -1.22
CA GLN A 73 4.17 5.97 -2.22
C GLN A 73 4.38 5.37 -3.61
N LEU A 74 5.14 4.27 -3.71
CA LEU A 74 5.31 3.53 -4.97
C LEU A 74 3.97 3.07 -5.52
N LEU A 75 3.12 2.46 -4.70
CA LEU A 75 1.79 1.99 -5.11
C LEU A 75 0.92 3.14 -5.63
N ARG A 76 0.92 4.29 -4.94
CA ARG A 76 0.20 5.49 -5.37
C ARG A 76 0.70 6.02 -6.72
N GLN A 77 2.01 6.04 -6.94
CA GLN A 77 2.59 6.45 -8.22
C GLN A 77 2.19 5.48 -9.35
N LEU A 78 2.14 4.18 -9.07
CA LEU A 78 1.69 3.18 -10.04
C LEU A 78 0.24 3.37 -10.46
N CYS A 79 -0.65 3.73 -9.52
CA CYS A 79 -2.04 4.08 -9.85
C CYS A 79 -2.09 5.29 -10.81
N ALA A 80 -1.29 6.33 -10.53
CA ALA A 80 -1.29 7.56 -11.32
C ALA A 80 -0.68 7.39 -12.72
N GLU A 81 0.38 6.59 -12.85
CA GLU A 81 1.18 6.53 -14.08
C GLU A 81 0.88 5.33 -14.98
N LYS A 82 0.42 4.20 -14.41
CA LYS A 82 0.41 2.91 -15.12
C LYS A 82 -0.97 2.29 -15.32
N ASN A 83 -2.05 3.04 -15.06
CA ASN A 83 -3.43 2.55 -15.17
C ASN A 83 -3.65 1.23 -14.40
N ILE A 84 -3.09 1.16 -13.19
CA ILE A 84 -3.21 0.02 -12.27
C ILE A 84 -4.18 0.43 -11.17
N ILE A 85 -5.11 -0.46 -10.82
CA ILE A 85 -5.97 -0.31 -9.65
C ILE A 85 -5.32 -1.08 -8.51
N VAL A 86 -5.05 -0.43 -7.39
CA VAL A 86 -4.53 -1.07 -6.18
C VAL A 86 -5.63 -1.12 -5.12
N VAL A 87 -5.90 -2.31 -4.60
CA VAL A 87 -6.71 -2.52 -3.41
C VAL A 87 -5.79 -3.12 -2.35
N THR A 88 -5.60 -2.38 -1.26
CA THR A 88 -4.72 -2.80 -0.17
C THR A 88 -5.46 -2.80 1.16
N ILE A 89 -5.15 -3.78 2.00
CA ILE A 89 -5.59 -3.84 3.39
C ILE A 89 -4.53 -3.13 4.24
N LEU A 90 -4.96 -2.18 5.07
CA LEU A 90 -4.09 -1.41 5.97
C LEU A 90 -4.73 -1.33 7.35
N HIS A 91 -3.91 -1.46 8.39
CA HIS A 91 -4.33 -1.31 9.80
C HIS A 91 -4.15 0.08 10.36
N ASP A 92 -3.28 0.89 9.75
CA ASP A 92 -3.04 2.26 10.16
C ASP A 92 -3.96 3.21 9.38
N LEU A 93 -4.87 3.86 10.11
CA LEU A 93 -5.84 4.79 9.54
C LEU A 93 -5.17 6.04 8.94
N ASN A 94 -4.05 6.49 9.48
CA ASN A 94 -3.31 7.64 8.99
C ASN A 94 -2.57 7.31 7.68
N LEU A 95 -2.02 6.10 7.56
CA LEU A 95 -1.48 5.60 6.28
C LEU A 95 -2.59 5.45 5.24
N ALA A 96 -3.73 4.86 5.63
CA ALA A 96 -4.89 4.73 4.73
C ALA A 96 -5.38 6.10 4.26
N SER A 97 -5.49 7.07 5.17
CA SER A 97 -5.86 8.47 4.89
C SER A 97 -4.94 9.13 3.88
N ARG A 98 -3.63 8.94 4.05
CA ARG A 98 -2.60 9.63 3.27
C ARG A 98 -2.45 9.07 1.85
N TYR A 99 -2.56 7.76 1.68
CA TYR A 99 -2.14 7.10 0.43
C TYR A 99 -3.30 6.60 -0.45
N SER A 100 -4.54 6.58 0.06
CA SER A 100 -5.67 6.01 -0.65
C SER A 100 -6.54 7.10 -1.29
N ASP A 101 -6.99 6.87 -2.52
CA ASP A 101 -8.00 7.73 -3.15
C ASP A 101 -9.40 7.49 -2.56
N LYS A 102 -9.68 6.24 -2.14
CA LYS A 102 -10.92 5.80 -1.49
C LYS A 102 -10.60 4.82 -0.38
N ILE A 103 -11.42 4.83 0.67
CA ILE A 103 -11.36 3.90 1.80
C ILE A 103 -12.69 3.16 1.88
N CYS A 104 -12.61 1.85 2.11
CA CYS A 104 -13.74 0.99 2.46
C CYS A 104 -13.57 0.53 3.91
N LEU A 105 -14.45 0.96 4.80
CA LEU A 105 -14.52 0.47 6.17
C LEU A 105 -15.38 -0.79 6.21
N LEU A 106 -14.81 -1.87 6.75
CA LEU A 106 -15.52 -3.10 7.02
C LEU A 106 -15.74 -3.24 8.53
N HIS A 107 -16.95 -3.59 8.93
CA HIS A 107 -17.29 -3.88 10.32
C HIS A 107 -18.18 -5.13 10.36
N GLN A 108 -17.82 -6.11 11.18
CA GLN A 108 -18.54 -7.38 11.33
C GLN A 108 -18.85 -8.08 9.98
N GLY A 109 -17.86 -8.10 9.08
CA GLY A 109 -17.98 -8.74 7.77
C GLY A 109 -18.86 -8.00 6.76
N LYS A 110 -19.30 -6.77 7.06
CA LYS A 110 -20.12 -5.93 6.18
C LYS A 110 -19.40 -4.63 5.83
N LEU A 111 -19.68 -4.11 4.63
CA LEU A 111 -19.24 -2.76 4.26
C LEU A 111 -20.02 -1.74 5.10
N PHE A 112 -19.32 -1.05 5.99
CA PHE A 112 -19.89 -0.02 6.86
C PHE A 112 -19.95 1.33 6.13
N ALA A 113 -18.87 1.72 5.47
CA ALA A 113 -18.80 2.95 4.69
C ALA A 113 -17.76 2.85 3.57
N ALA A 114 -17.96 3.56 2.46
CA ALA A 114 -16.99 3.66 1.38
C ALA A 114 -16.98 5.07 0.76
N GLY A 115 -15.81 5.63 0.49
CA GLY A 115 -15.69 6.99 -0.04
C GLY A 115 -14.29 7.59 0.10
N PRO A 116 -14.11 8.88 -0.20
CA PRO A 116 -12.85 9.59 0.03
C PRO A 116 -12.46 9.55 1.51
N PRO A 117 -11.15 9.55 1.85
CA PRO A 117 -10.70 9.47 3.24
C PRO A 117 -11.33 10.49 4.19
N ALA A 118 -11.50 11.74 3.73
CA ALA A 118 -12.07 12.83 4.54
C ALA A 118 -13.51 12.56 5.01
N ASP A 119 -14.28 11.82 4.21
CA ASP A 119 -15.68 11.48 4.50
C ASP A 119 -15.78 10.21 5.36
N ILE A 120 -14.77 9.35 5.30
CA ILE A 120 -14.79 8.02 5.91
C ILE A 120 -14.10 8.01 7.27
N LEU A 121 -12.97 8.68 7.40
CA LEU A 121 -12.18 8.75 8.64
C LEU A 121 -12.62 9.95 9.48
N THR A 122 -13.84 9.87 10.01
CA THR A 122 -14.39 10.85 10.96
C THR A 122 -14.39 10.28 12.39
N PRO A 123 -14.27 11.10 13.44
CA PRO A 123 -14.27 10.61 14.82
C PRO A 123 -15.47 9.73 15.17
N SER A 124 -16.68 10.12 14.74
CA SER A 124 -17.89 9.32 14.94
C SER A 124 -17.81 7.95 14.27
N LYS A 125 -17.38 7.85 13.01
CA LYS A 125 -17.27 6.57 12.31
C LYS A 125 -16.19 5.67 12.90
N VAL A 126 -15.10 6.26 13.41
CA VAL A 126 -14.04 5.50 14.10
C VAL A 126 -14.55 4.95 15.43
N ASN A 127 -15.32 5.75 16.18
CA ASN A 127 -15.97 5.30 17.41
C ASN A 127 -16.97 4.16 17.13
N ASP A 128 -17.81 4.29 16.11
CA ASP A 128 -18.79 3.25 15.76
C ASP A 128 -18.15 1.90 15.40
N VAL A 129 -16.96 1.90 14.78
CA VAL A 129 -16.28 0.68 14.30
C VAL A 129 -15.31 0.10 15.33
N TRP A 130 -14.56 0.96 16.04
CA TRP A 130 -13.46 0.56 16.94
C TRP A 130 -13.69 0.93 18.42
N GLY A 131 -14.76 1.67 18.75
CA GLY A 131 -15.03 2.14 20.11
C GLY A 131 -14.04 3.19 20.61
N TYR A 132 -13.33 3.86 19.69
CA TYR A 132 -12.30 4.84 19.99
C TYR A 132 -12.70 6.21 19.42
N GLU A 133 -12.54 7.27 20.22
CA GLU A 133 -12.89 8.64 19.83
C GLU A 133 -11.60 9.44 19.56
N PRO A 134 -11.12 9.48 18.30
CA PRO A 134 -9.90 10.19 17.96
C PRO A 134 -10.11 11.70 17.86
N GLU A 135 -9.07 12.46 18.14
CA GLU A 135 -8.98 13.87 17.76
C GLU A 135 -8.65 13.98 16.27
N LYS A 136 -9.42 14.79 15.54
CA LYS A 136 -9.19 15.05 14.11
C LYS A 136 -8.34 16.30 13.93
N LEU A 137 -7.11 16.11 13.46
CA LEU A 137 -6.21 17.19 13.06
C LEU A 137 -6.08 17.26 11.54
N THR A 138 -5.78 18.45 11.02
CA THR A 138 -5.49 18.67 9.61
C THR A 138 -4.05 19.16 9.48
N ASN A 139 -3.24 18.43 8.72
CA ASN A 139 -1.89 18.84 8.33
C ASN A 139 -1.95 20.10 7.42
N MET A 140 -0.87 20.89 7.39
CA MET A 140 -0.59 21.93 6.38
C MET A 140 -0.89 21.51 4.93
N ASP A 141 -0.72 20.22 4.58
CA ASP A 141 -1.05 19.68 3.25
C ASP A 141 -2.54 19.36 3.03
N GLY A 142 -3.41 19.66 4.00
CA GLY A 142 -4.85 19.35 3.97
C GLY A 142 -5.20 17.89 4.28
N ALA A 143 -4.21 17.05 4.61
CA ALA A 143 -4.42 15.66 4.98
C ALA A 143 -5.05 15.54 6.38
N THR A 144 -6.06 14.68 6.52
CA THR A 144 -6.70 14.35 7.81
C THR A 144 -5.82 13.37 8.57
N ILE A 145 -5.50 13.72 9.82
CA ILE A 145 -4.79 12.91 10.80
C ILE A 145 -5.74 12.63 11.96
N LEU A 146 -5.77 11.39 12.42
CA LEU A 146 -6.48 10.96 13.62
C LEU A 146 -5.45 10.65 14.71
N ILE A 147 -5.61 11.25 15.89
CA ILE A 147 -4.75 11.09 17.07
C ILE A 147 -5.56 10.60 18.27
#